data_AF-A0A0C9R7Q4-F1
#
_entry.id   AF-A0A0C9R7Q4-F1
#
_cell.length_a   1.000
_cell.length_b   1.000
_cell.length_c   1.000
_cell.angle_alpha   90.00
_cell.angle_beta   90.00
_cell.angle_gamma   90.00
#
_symmetry.space_group_name_H-M   'P 1'
#
loop_
_entity.id
_entity.type
_entity.pdbx_description
1 polymer ?
#
loop_
_entity_poly.entity_id
_entity_poly.type
_entity_poly.pdbx_seq_one_letter_code
_entity_poly.pdbx_strand_id
1 'polypeptide(L)'
;MEVIERQGLQENAAKVGQHMLNELIKLKQRRRIIGDVRGVGLFVGIELVRDRKTRTPAIAEAEHVVSRMKDEKILISSDGPDNNILKLKPPMVFTNENVDHLVAVLDEVLQEVEVEIVQIPETILEAVITTVEIDSSEKTKETTPVAIRAK
;
A
#
# COMPACT_ATOMS: atom_id res chain seq x y z
N MET A 1 -14.40 -32.59 4.44
CA MET A 1 -13.87 -32.83 3.08
C MET A 1 -14.96 -32.85 2.03
N GLU A 2 -16.16 -33.37 2.33
CA GLU A 2 -17.27 -33.52 1.36
C GLU A 2 -17.56 -32.29 0.47
N VAL A 3 -17.63 -31.08 1.04
CA VAL A 3 -17.89 -29.85 0.26
C VAL A 3 -16.74 -29.52 -0.71
N ILE A 4 -15.49 -29.72 -0.29
CA ILE A 4 -14.31 -29.44 -1.09
C ILE A 4 -14.29 -30.35 -2.33
N GLU A 5 -14.58 -31.63 -2.14
CA GLU A 5 -14.61 -32.63 -3.20
C GLU A 5 -15.82 -32.44 -4.12
N ARG A 6 -17.04 -32.31 -3.56
CA ARG A 6 -18.27 -32.18 -4.36
C ARG A 6 -18.32 -30.92 -5.21
N GLN A 7 -17.66 -29.85 -4.77
CA GLN A 7 -17.63 -28.58 -5.50
C GLN A 7 -16.33 -28.37 -6.28
N GLY A 8 -15.39 -29.34 -6.28
CA GLY A 8 -14.12 -29.23 -7.00
C GLY A 8 -13.29 -28.01 -6.59
N LEU A 9 -13.27 -27.68 -5.30
CA LEU A 9 -12.70 -26.41 -4.83
C LEU A 9 -11.16 -26.39 -4.92
N GLN A 10 -10.51 -27.55 -4.88
CA GLN A 10 -9.07 -27.65 -5.07
C GLN A 10 -8.70 -27.36 -6.53
N GLU A 11 -9.46 -27.92 -7.48
CA GLU A 11 -9.33 -27.63 -8.90
C GLU A 11 -9.62 -26.16 -9.19
N ASN A 12 -10.65 -25.59 -8.55
CA ASN A 12 -10.94 -24.16 -8.66
C ASN A 12 -9.76 -23.32 -8.15
N ALA A 13 -9.22 -23.65 -6.97
CA ALA A 13 -8.08 -22.93 -6.41
C ALA A 13 -6.85 -23.00 -7.33
N ALA A 14 -6.59 -24.14 -7.96
CA ALA A 14 -5.52 -24.28 -8.95
C ALA A 14 -5.76 -23.41 -10.19
N LYS A 15 -6.97 -23.47 -10.75
CA LYS A 15 -7.32 -22.75 -11.99
C LYS A 15 -7.37 -21.24 -11.80
N VAL A 16 -8.11 -20.77 -10.79
CA VAL A 16 -8.25 -19.34 -10.46
C VAL A 16 -6.96 -18.78 -9.89
N GLY A 17 -6.23 -19.56 -9.09
CA GLY A 17 -4.91 -19.19 -8.60
C GLY A 17 -3.90 -18.96 -9.73
N GLN A 18 -3.89 -19.81 -10.75
CA GLN A 18 -3.05 -19.61 -11.94
C GLN A 18 -3.44 -18.34 -12.70
N HIS A 19 -4.75 -18.07 -12.85
CA HIS A 19 -5.23 -16.82 -13.45
C HIS A 19 -4.76 -15.60 -12.65
N MET A 20 -4.93 -15.63 -11.33
CA MET A 20 -4.47 -14.57 -10.41
C MET A 20 -2.97 -14.31 -10.53
N LEU A 21 -2.13 -15.35 -10.52
CA LEU A 21 -0.68 -15.20 -10.69
C LEU A 21 -0.33 -14.57 -12.04
N ASN A 22 -0.99 -14.99 -13.12
CA ASN A 22 -0.74 -14.45 -14.45
C ASN A 22 -1.09 -12.96 -14.54
N GLU A 23 -2.26 -12.55 -14.02
CA GLU A 23 -2.68 -11.15 -14.01
C GLU A 23 -1.79 -10.27 -13.12
N LEU A 24 -1.36 -10.78 -11.96
CA LEU A 24 -0.42 -10.06 -11.09
C LEU A 24 0.98 -9.94 -11.68
N ILE A 25 1.44 -10.94 -12.44
CA ILE A 25 2.70 -10.86 -13.21
C ILE A 25 2.59 -9.79 -14.31
N LYS A 26 1.45 -9.68 -15.00
CA LYS A 26 1.20 -8.59 -15.95
C LYS A 26 1.18 -7.24 -15.23
N LEU A 27 0.53 -7.15 -14.07
CA LEU A 27 0.50 -5.93 -13.27
C LEU A 27 1.91 -5.51 -12.82
N LYS A 28 2.77 -6.45 -12.42
CA LYS A 28 4.19 -6.22 -12.14
C LYS A 28 4.94 -5.58 -13.31
N GLN A 29 4.56 -5.85 -14.55
CA GLN A 29 5.19 -5.20 -15.71
C GLN A 29 4.80 -3.72 -15.82
N ARG A 30 3.60 -3.35 -15.34
CA ARG A 30 3.09 -1.97 -15.36
C ARG A 30 3.51 -1.15 -14.14
N ARG A 31 3.58 -1.77 -12.96
CA ARG A 31 3.87 -1.12 -11.67
C ARG A 31 5.27 -1.43 -11.18
N ARG A 32 6.14 -0.41 -11.13
CA ARG A 32 7.54 -0.53 -10.73
C ARG A 32 7.68 -0.93 -9.27
N ILE A 33 6.75 -0.52 -8.41
CA ILE A 33 6.77 -0.81 -6.98
C ILE A 33 6.64 -2.31 -6.68
N ILE A 34 6.08 -3.12 -7.59
CA ILE A 34 6.03 -4.57 -7.42
C ILE A 34 7.42 -5.16 -7.69
N GLY A 35 8.09 -5.65 -6.66
CA GLY A 35 9.38 -6.33 -6.75
C GLY A 35 9.24 -7.78 -7.16
N ASP A 36 8.32 -8.50 -6.52
CA ASP A 36 8.08 -9.92 -6.77
C ASP A 36 6.62 -10.34 -6.59
N VAL A 37 6.23 -11.41 -7.29
CA VAL A 37 4.92 -12.04 -7.19
C VAL A 37 5.14 -13.54 -7.06
N ARG A 38 4.67 -14.15 -5.97
CA ARG A 38 4.92 -15.55 -5.64
C ARG A 38 3.71 -16.20 -4.99
N GLY A 39 3.53 -17.49 -5.19
CA GLY A 39 2.41 -18.21 -4.58
C GLY A 39 2.03 -19.47 -5.35
N VAL A 40 1.03 -20.17 -4.82
CA VAL A 40 0.41 -21.33 -5.47
C VAL A 40 -1.06 -21.40 -5.09
N GLY A 41 -1.91 -21.76 -6.06
CA GLY A 41 -3.36 -21.75 -5.86
C GLY A 41 -3.85 -20.36 -5.42
N LEU A 42 -4.72 -20.32 -4.41
CA LEU A 42 -5.26 -19.08 -3.85
C LEU A 42 -4.46 -18.57 -2.64
N PHE A 43 -3.14 -18.80 -2.63
CA PHE A 43 -2.24 -18.25 -1.61
C PHE A 43 -1.07 -17.54 -2.30
N VAL A 44 -1.22 -16.21 -2.44
CA VAL A 44 -0.34 -15.37 -3.26
C VAL A 44 0.19 -14.20 -2.44
N GLY A 45 1.48 -13.91 -2.59
CA GLY A 45 2.17 -12.76 -2.02
C GLY A 45 2.70 -11.84 -3.12
N ILE A 46 2.53 -10.53 -2.92
CA ILE A 46 3.06 -9.47 -3.79
C ILE A 46 4.01 -8.64 -2.95
N GLU A 47 5.30 -8.72 -3.23
CA GLU A 47 6.33 -7.96 -2.52
C GLU A 47 6.45 -6.56 -3.12
N LEU A 48 6.26 -5.53 -2.28
CA LEU A 48 6.45 -4.15 -2.67
C LEU A 48 7.84 -3.65 -2.28
N VAL A 49 8.55 -3.07 -3.24
CA VAL A 49 9.90 -2.51 -3.06
C VAL A 49 10.02 -1.17 -3.78
N ARG A 50 10.74 -0.22 -3.18
CA ARG A 50 11.00 1.10 -3.77
C ARG A 50 11.98 1.04 -4.93
N ASP A 51 12.92 0.09 -4.86
CA ASP A 51 13.90 -0.17 -5.91
C ASP A 51 14.10 -1.68 -6.08
N ARG A 52 13.96 -2.16 -7.32
CA ARG A 52 14.02 -3.59 -7.65
C ARG A 52 15.42 -4.20 -7.58
N LYS A 53 16.48 -3.39 -7.65
CA LYS A 53 17.87 -3.87 -7.61
C LYS A 53 18.32 -4.07 -6.17
N THR A 54 18.10 -3.06 -5.34
CA THR A 54 18.43 -3.05 -3.91
C THR A 54 17.41 -3.81 -3.06
N ARG A 55 16.19 -4.00 -3.60
CA ARG A 55 15.05 -4.62 -2.92
C ARG A 55 14.66 -3.90 -1.63
N THR A 56 14.84 -2.58 -1.57
CA THR A 56 14.43 -1.77 -0.42
C THR A 56 12.91 -1.91 -0.17
N PRO A 57 12.47 -2.41 0.99
CA PRO A 57 11.04 -2.60 1.28
C PRO A 57 10.23 -1.30 1.19
N ALA A 58 9.05 -1.37 0.55
CA ALA A 58 8.11 -0.26 0.45
C ALA A 58 7.04 -0.37 1.56
N ILE A 59 7.47 -0.17 2.81
CA ILE A 59 6.65 -0.44 4.01
C ILE A 59 5.44 0.49 4.09
N ALA A 60 5.67 1.81 4.00
CA ALA A 60 4.61 2.82 4.09
C ALA A 60 3.61 2.69 2.93
N GLU A 61 4.10 2.35 1.74
CA GLU A 61 3.28 2.12 0.56
C GLU A 61 2.43 0.85 0.72
N ALA A 62 2.96 -0.22 1.31
CA ALA A 62 2.18 -1.41 1.61
C ALA A 62 1.05 -1.13 2.63
N GLU A 63 1.35 -0.38 3.69
CA GLU A 63 0.33 0.04 4.67
C GLU A 63 -0.76 0.90 4.02
N HIS A 64 -0.37 1.86 3.18
CA HIS A 64 -1.30 2.69 2.42
C HIS A 64 -2.19 1.86 1.49
N VAL A 65 -1.59 0.95 0.70
CA VAL A 65 -2.33 0.07 -0.21
C VAL A 65 -3.32 -0.80 0.55
N VAL A 66 -2.94 -1.38 1.69
CA VAL A 66 -3.88 -2.17 2.52
C VAL A 66 -5.05 -1.32 3.00
N SER A 67 -4.79 -0.08 3.44
CA SER A 67 -5.84 0.84 3.87
C SER A 67 -6.77 1.23 2.72
N ARG A 68 -6.21 1.61 1.56
CA ARG A 68 -6.98 2.01 0.38
C ARG A 68 -7.83 0.87 -0.18
N MET A 69 -7.28 -0.33 -0.28
CA MET A 69 -8.05 -1.50 -0.71
C MET A 69 -9.25 -1.78 0.22
N LYS A 70 -9.10 -1.54 1.53
CA LYS A 70 -10.22 -1.62 2.49
C LYS A 70 -11.31 -0.59 2.21
N ASP A 71 -10.94 0.64 1.83
CA ASP A 71 -11.92 1.66 1.45
C ASP A 71 -12.73 1.23 0.22
N GLU A 72 -12.05 0.61 -0.75
CA GLU A 72 -12.62 -0.05 -1.94
C GLU A 72 -13.33 -1.39 -1.64
N LYS A 73 -13.51 -1.73 -0.36
CA LYS A 73 -14.19 -2.95 0.13
C LYS A 73 -13.49 -4.27 -0.21
N ILE A 74 -12.20 -4.23 -0.53
CA ILE A 74 -11.36 -5.41 -0.77
C ILE A 74 -10.42 -5.61 0.41
N LEU A 75 -10.63 -6.67 1.18
CA LEU A 75 -9.86 -6.93 2.40
C LEU A 75 -8.61 -7.75 2.09
N ILE A 76 -7.46 -7.12 2.24
CA ILE A 76 -6.13 -7.73 2.18
C ILE A 76 -5.32 -7.40 3.44
N SER A 77 -4.16 -8.04 3.60
CA SER A 77 -3.24 -7.79 4.71
C SER A 77 -1.82 -7.70 4.18
N SER A 78 -0.92 -7.02 4.89
CA SER A 78 0.52 -7.16 4.71
C SER A 78 1.10 -8.27 5.60
N ASP A 79 2.29 -8.76 5.25
CA ASP A 79 3.05 -9.80 5.97
C ASP A 79 4.56 -9.63 5.68
N GLY A 80 5.38 -10.54 6.20
CA GLY A 80 6.83 -10.53 6.07
C GLY A 80 7.53 -9.76 7.19
N PRO A 81 8.87 -9.90 7.32
CA PRO A 81 9.62 -9.25 8.39
C PRO A 81 9.53 -7.71 8.33
N ASP A 82 9.36 -7.15 7.13
CA ASP A 82 9.27 -5.72 6.89
C ASP A 82 7.83 -5.24 6.62
N ASN A 83 6.81 -6.11 6.76
CA ASN A 83 5.40 -5.80 6.46
C ASN A 83 5.14 -5.23 5.04
N ASN A 84 5.99 -5.55 4.06
CA ASN A 84 5.90 -5.03 2.69
C ASN A 84 5.33 -6.05 1.67
N ILE A 85 4.85 -7.21 2.13
CA ILE A 85 4.28 -8.24 1.25
C ILE A 85 2.75 -8.22 1.38
N LEU A 86 2.05 -7.78 0.34
CA LEU A 86 0.60 -7.91 0.28
C LEU A 86 0.22 -9.39 0.13
N LYS A 87 -0.67 -9.86 1.00
CA LYS A 87 -1.07 -11.27 1.09
C LYS A 87 -2.51 -11.45 0.63
N LEU A 88 -2.69 -12.26 -0.41
CA LEU A 88 -3.97 -12.65 -0.98
C LEU A 88 -4.25 -14.11 -0.61
N LYS A 89 -5.34 -14.31 0.14
CA LYS A 89 -5.79 -15.64 0.59
C LYS A 89 -7.32 -15.77 0.61
N PRO A 90 -8.00 -15.56 -0.53
CA PRO A 90 -9.45 -15.56 -0.56
C PRO A 90 -10.04 -16.96 -0.29
N PRO A 91 -11.35 -17.05 0.01
CA PRO A 91 -12.06 -18.32 0.08
C PRO A 91 -11.94 -19.13 -1.22
N MET A 92 -11.98 -20.46 -1.15
CA MET A 92 -11.76 -21.31 -2.33
C MET A 92 -12.83 -21.25 -3.42
N VAL A 93 -13.94 -20.54 -3.18
CA VAL A 93 -14.99 -20.24 -4.16
C VAL A 93 -14.71 -18.98 -4.98
N PHE A 94 -13.56 -18.33 -4.78
CA PHE A 94 -13.15 -17.14 -5.53
C PHE A 94 -13.14 -17.42 -7.04
N THR A 95 -13.61 -16.48 -7.84
CA THR A 95 -13.75 -16.63 -9.30
C THR A 95 -12.74 -15.81 -10.07
N ASN A 96 -12.63 -16.04 -11.39
CA ASN A 96 -11.78 -15.21 -12.25
C ASN A 96 -12.28 -13.76 -12.30
N GLU A 97 -13.59 -13.53 -12.28
CA GLU A 97 -14.16 -12.18 -12.23
C GLU A 97 -13.77 -11.45 -10.94
N ASN A 98 -13.68 -12.18 -9.80
CA ASN A 98 -13.17 -11.60 -8.57
C ASN A 98 -11.68 -11.25 -8.68
N VAL A 99 -10.88 -12.08 -9.37
CA VAL A 99 -9.47 -11.77 -9.66
C VAL A 99 -9.36 -10.51 -10.51
N ASP A 100 -10.13 -10.43 -11.59
CA ASP A 100 -10.07 -9.31 -12.54
C ASP A 100 -10.44 -8.00 -11.83
N HIS A 101 -11.51 -8.02 -11.00
CA HIS A 101 -11.90 -6.88 -10.19
C HIS A 101 -10.80 -6.50 -9.18
N LEU A 102 -10.24 -7.48 -8.46
CA LEU A 102 -9.17 -7.24 -7.49
C LEU A 102 -7.93 -6.63 -8.14
N VAL A 103 -7.51 -7.15 -9.29
CA VAL A 103 -6.32 -6.68 -10.00
C VAL A 103 -6.55 -5.28 -10.57
N ALA A 104 -7.74 -4.98 -11.09
CA ALA A 104 -8.09 -3.66 -11.59
C ALA A 104 -8.02 -2.60 -10.48
N VAL A 105 -8.67 -2.85 -9.33
CA VAL A 105 -8.64 -1.93 -8.19
C VAL A 105 -7.24 -1.80 -7.61
N LEU A 106 -6.51 -2.91 -7.50
CA LEU A 106 -5.13 -2.89 -7.02
C LEU A 106 -4.21 -2.07 -7.95
N ASP A 107 -4.44 -2.11 -9.26
CA ASP A 107 -3.70 -1.32 -10.25
C ASP A 107 -3.89 0.19 -10.02
N GLU A 108 -5.12 0.62 -9.80
CA GLU A 108 -5.48 2.00 -9.47
C GLU A 108 -4.84 2.45 -8.15
N VAL A 109 -4.97 1.65 -7.09
CA VAL A 109 -4.40 1.97 -5.77
C VAL A 109 -2.87 2.00 -5.80
N LEU A 110 -2.23 1.08 -6.52
CA LEU A 110 -0.77 1.10 -6.66
C LEU A 110 -0.28 2.31 -7.46
N GLN A 111 -1.10 2.88 -8.34
CA GLN A 111 -0.76 4.12 -9.02
C GLN A 111 -0.65 5.30 -8.05
N GLU A 112 -1.52 5.37 -7.04
CA GLU A 112 -1.53 6.46 -6.05
C GLU A 112 -0.16 6.59 -5.35
N VAL A 113 0.46 5.46 -4.99
CA VAL A 113 1.76 5.43 -4.29
C VAL A 113 2.98 5.54 -5.20
N GLU A 114 2.80 5.42 -6.52
CA GLU A 114 3.86 5.64 -7.49
C GLU A 114 3.97 7.11 -7.93
N VAL A 115 2.98 7.95 -7.63
CA VAL A 115 2.83 9.32 -8.17
C VAL A 115 3.45 10.41 -7.29
N GLU A 116 4.01 10.11 -6.12
CA GLU A 116 4.69 11.14 -5.31
C GLU A 116 6.15 11.39 -5.73
N ILE A 117 6.32 12.16 -6.81
CA ILE A 117 7.40 13.17 -6.88
C ILE A 117 6.79 14.48 -7.39
N VAL A 118 6.21 15.26 -6.49
CA VAL A 118 6.29 16.71 -6.63
C VAL A 118 7.48 17.14 -5.80
N GLN A 119 8.65 17.22 -6.45
CA GLN A 119 9.75 18.01 -5.93
C GLN A 119 9.27 19.46 -5.87
N ILE A 120 8.87 19.90 -4.68
CA ILE A 120 8.72 21.33 -4.42
C ILE A 120 10.15 21.89 -4.48
N PRO A 121 10.46 22.79 -5.43
CA PRO A 121 11.77 23.45 -5.44
C PRO A 121 11.99 24.12 -4.08
N GLU A 122 13.18 24.02 -3.49
CA GLU A 122 13.54 24.73 -2.24
C GLU A 122 13.18 26.23 -2.29
N THR A 123 13.15 26.80 -3.50
CA THR A 123 12.73 28.18 -3.79
C THR A 123 11.31 28.52 -3.30
N ILE A 124 10.38 27.55 -3.24
CA ILE A 124 9.02 27.80 -2.74
C ILE A 124 9.00 27.85 -1.20
N LEU A 125 9.90 27.14 -0.51
CA LEU A 125 10.03 27.21 0.95
C LEU A 125 10.50 28.59 1.41
N GLU A 126 11.48 29.20 0.72
CA GLU A 126 11.91 30.57 1.01
C GLU A 126 10.79 31.59 0.77
N ALA A 127 10.03 31.45 -0.31
CA ALA A 127 8.97 32.40 -0.65
C ALA A 127 7.83 32.43 0.37
N VAL A 128 7.45 31.28 0.95
CA VAL A 128 6.38 31.18 1.95
C VAL A 128 6.83 31.71 3.33
N ILE A 129 8.09 31.47 3.71
CA ILE A 129 8.65 31.96 4.98
C ILE A 129 8.86 33.48 4.95
N THR A 130 9.16 34.06 3.77
CA THR A 130 9.44 35.50 3.64
C THR A 130 8.17 36.37 3.70
N THR A 131 6.97 35.83 3.43
CA THR A 131 5.71 36.60 3.47
C THR A 131 5.18 36.93 4.87
N VAL A 132 5.93 36.59 5.93
CA VAL A 132 5.60 36.97 7.31
C VAL A 132 6.66 37.96 7.82
N GLU A 133 6.63 39.19 7.30
CA GLU A 133 7.20 40.32 8.01
C GLU A 133 6.32 40.61 9.23
N ILE A 134 6.67 40.03 10.38
CA ILE A 134 6.16 40.49 11.67
C ILE A 134 6.86 41.81 11.96
N ASP A 135 6.10 42.89 11.87
CA ASP A 135 6.49 44.24 12.29
C ASP A 135 7.04 44.16 13.72
N SER A 136 8.32 44.46 13.86
CA SER A 136 9.03 44.45 15.14
C SER A 136 8.88 45.81 15.80
N SER A 137 7.70 46.06 16.37
CA SER A 137 7.51 47.18 17.30
C SER A 137 6.57 46.80 18.45
N GLU A 138 7.13 46.24 19.54
CA GLU A 138 6.90 46.77 20.90
C GLU A 138 7.75 46.07 21.97
N LYS A 139 8.23 46.89 22.91
CA LYS A 139 9.17 46.58 24.00
C LYS A 139 8.47 45.88 25.19
N THR A 140 9.21 44.93 25.78
CA THR A 140 9.28 44.58 27.23
C THR A 140 8.03 44.12 27.98
N LYS A 141 8.09 42.92 28.59
CA LYS A 141 8.43 42.74 30.03
C LYS A 141 8.52 41.24 30.40
N GLU A 142 9.55 40.90 31.17
CA GLU A 142 9.73 39.63 31.89
C GLU A 142 8.53 39.29 32.78
N THR A 143 8.06 38.04 32.73
CA THR A 143 7.29 37.42 33.82
C THR A 143 7.67 35.95 33.98
N THR A 144 8.04 35.62 35.22
CA THR A 144 8.53 34.38 35.84
C THR A 144 7.63 33.15 35.61
N PRO A 145 8.15 31.91 35.58
CA PRO A 145 7.33 30.73 35.29
C PRO A 145 6.47 30.31 36.50
N VAL A 146 5.18 30.11 36.28
CA VAL A 146 4.25 29.52 37.26
C VAL A 146 4.22 28.01 37.07
N ALA A 147 4.61 27.27 38.10
CA ALA A 147 4.52 25.81 38.16
C ALA A 147 3.07 25.38 38.42
N ILE A 148 2.49 24.59 37.51
CA ILE A 148 1.15 24.00 37.69
C ILE A 148 1.30 22.56 38.17
N ARG A 149 0.79 22.28 39.37
CA ARG A 149 0.66 20.93 39.95
C ARG A 149 -0.77 20.42 39.71
N ALA A 150 -0.89 19.20 39.19
CA ALA A 150 -2.16 18.52 38.95
C ALA A 150 -2.83 18.05 40.26
N LYS A 151 -4.16 18.03 40.27
CA LYS A 151 -5.00 17.17 41.10
C LYS A 151 -5.90 16.35 40.19
#